data_AF-A0A935HLH4-F1
#
_entry.id   AF-A0A935HLH4-F1
#
_cell.length_a   1.000
_cell.length_b   1.000
_cell.length_c   1.000
_cell.angle_alpha   90.00
_cell.angle_beta   90.00
_cell.angle_gamma   90.00
#
_symmetry.space_group_name_H-M   'P 1'
#
loop_
_entity.id
_entity.type
_entity.pdbx_description
1 polymer ?
#
loop_
_entity_poly.entity_id
_entity_poly.type
_entity_poly.pdbx_seq_one_letter_code
_entity_poly.pdbx_strand_id
1 'polypeptide(L)'
;MKPLELKARIVHLLTDRLARMGMSESDLSDDMDLVRSGLLDSLAFIDLITALEKEAGKELDLDAALDRPDATTIGGLKTLFQ
;
A
#
# COMPACT_ATOMS: atom_id res chain seq x y z
N MET A 1 -2.49 -1.21 14.68
CA MET A 1 -2.91 -2.19 13.65
C MET A 1 -1.89 -3.32 13.61
N LYS A 2 -2.32 -4.59 13.53
CA LYS A 2 -1.37 -5.72 13.41
C LYS A 2 -0.90 -5.88 11.95
N PRO A 3 0.29 -6.44 11.69
CA PRO A 3 0.82 -6.60 10.32
C PRO A 3 -0.08 -7.42 9.37
N LEU A 4 -0.78 -8.42 9.91
CA LEU A 4 -1.74 -9.24 9.15
C LEU A 4 -3.01 -8.45 8.75
N GLU A 5 -3.48 -7.59 9.65
CA GLU A 5 -4.66 -6.73 9.41
C GLU A 5 -4.35 -5.69 8.33
N LEU A 6 -3.13 -5.13 8.36
CA LEU A 6 -2.68 -4.16 7.38
C LEU A 6 -2.59 -4.75 5.96
N LYS A 7 -2.01 -5.94 5.80
CA LYS A 7 -1.94 -6.60 4.48
C LYS A 7 -3.35 -6.89 3.94
N ALA A 8 -4.23 -7.46 4.77
CA ALA A 8 -5.61 -7.72 4.38
C ALA A 8 -6.32 -6.42 3.95
N ARG A 9 -6.03 -5.31 4.62
CA ARG A 9 -6.61 -4.02 4.28
C ARG A 9 -6.09 -3.44 2.97
N ILE A 10 -4.77 -3.46 2.76
CA ILE A 10 -4.15 -3.07 1.50
C ILE A 10 -4.77 -3.87 0.35
N VAL A 11 -4.86 -5.19 0.50
CA VAL A 11 -5.46 -6.08 -0.51
C VAL A 11 -6.90 -5.67 -0.79
N HIS A 12 -7.71 -5.47 0.24
CA HIS A 12 -9.12 -5.07 0.09
C HIS A 12 -9.29 -3.73 -0.64
N LEU A 13 -8.43 -2.74 -0.36
CA LEU A 13 -8.44 -1.44 -1.05
C LEU A 13 -8.00 -1.55 -2.53
N LEU A 14 -7.27 -2.61 -2.87
CA LEU A 14 -6.77 -2.87 -4.21
C LEU A 14 -7.64 -3.85 -5.01
N THR A 15 -8.57 -4.58 -4.39
CA THR A 15 -9.37 -5.65 -5.03
C THR A 15 -10.00 -5.21 -6.36
N ASP A 16 -10.66 -4.06 -6.40
CA ASP A 16 -11.30 -3.54 -7.62
C ASP A 16 -10.27 -3.22 -8.72
N ARG A 17 -9.09 -2.76 -8.34
CA ARG A 17 -8.00 -2.45 -9.29
C ARG A 17 -7.37 -3.72 -9.83
N LEU A 18 -7.13 -4.71 -8.97
CA LEU A 18 -6.62 -6.02 -9.34
C LEU A 18 -7.54 -6.72 -10.33
N ALA A 19 -8.85 -6.73 -10.05
CA ALA A 19 -9.85 -7.32 -10.94
C ALA A 19 -9.84 -6.69 -12.33
N ARG A 20 -9.72 -5.35 -12.43
CA ARG A 20 -9.61 -4.64 -13.72
C ARG A 20 -8.33 -4.96 -14.49
N MET A 21 -7.26 -5.32 -13.78
CA MET A 21 -5.98 -5.72 -14.37
C MET A 21 -5.89 -7.23 -14.65
N GLY A 22 -6.92 -8.00 -14.32
CA GLY A 22 -6.88 -9.47 -14.43
C GLY A 22 -5.93 -10.13 -13.43
N MET A 23 -5.58 -9.42 -12.35
CA MET A 23 -4.73 -9.91 -11.27
C MET A 23 -5.57 -10.45 -10.10
N SER A 24 -5.00 -11.40 -9.38
CA SER A 24 -5.54 -11.98 -8.15
C SER A 24 -4.77 -11.47 -6.92
N GLU A 25 -5.35 -11.64 -5.73
CA GLU A 25 -4.68 -11.31 -4.47
C GLU A 25 -3.39 -12.10 -4.27
N SER A 26 -3.31 -13.33 -4.82
CA SER A 26 -2.11 -14.16 -4.79
C SER A 26 -0.96 -13.63 -5.63
N ASP A 27 -1.22 -12.73 -6.57
CA ASP A 27 -0.19 -12.09 -7.40
C ASP A 27 0.50 -10.93 -6.66
N LEU A 28 -0.01 -10.54 -5.49
CA LEU A 28 0.57 -9.49 -4.65
C LEU A 28 1.73 -10.02 -3.79
N SER A 29 2.95 -9.69 -4.19
CA SER A 29 4.15 -9.90 -3.36
C SER A 29 4.50 -8.68 -2.52
N ASP A 30 5.21 -8.88 -1.41
CA ASP A 30 5.68 -7.78 -0.57
C ASP A 30 6.69 -6.89 -1.32
N ASP A 31 7.40 -7.44 -2.31
CA ASP A 31 8.36 -6.70 -3.15
C ASP A 31 7.70 -5.93 -4.31
N MET A 32 6.39 -6.08 -4.49
CA MET A 32 5.67 -5.46 -5.60
C MET A 32 5.54 -3.96 -5.37
N ASP A 33 6.13 -3.16 -6.26
CA ASP A 33 5.96 -1.71 -6.29
C ASP A 33 4.60 -1.35 -6.88
N LEU A 34 3.72 -0.77 -6.06
CA LEU A 34 2.35 -0.44 -6.42
C LEU A 34 2.27 0.68 -7.47
N VAL A 35 3.25 1.57 -7.48
CA VAL A 35 3.28 2.72 -8.41
C VAL A 35 3.96 2.33 -9.72
N ARG A 36 5.13 1.69 -9.65
CA ARG A 36 5.85 1.24 -10.85
C ARG A 36 5.14 0.12 -11.61
N SER A 37 4.36 -0.72 -10.92
CA SER A 37 3.52 -1.73 -11.57
C SER A 37 2.34 -1.13 -12.35
N GLY A 38 2.03 0.15 -12.14
CA GLY A 38 0.86 0.82 -12.71
C GLY A 38 -0.46 0.44 -12.02
N LEU A 39 -0.42 -0.32 -10.92
CA LEU A 39 -1.61 -0.64 -10.13
C LEU A 39 -2.20 0.61 -9.47
N LEU A 40 -1.31 1.48 -8.99
CA LEU A 40 -1.62 2.81 -8.47
C LEU A 40 -0.86 3.86 -9.28
N ASP A 41 -1.51 5.00 -9.53
CA ASP A 41 -0.80 6.22 -9.87
C ASP A 41 -0.33 6.93 -8.59
N SER A 42 0.46 7.99 -8.74
CA SER A 42 1.01 8.73 -7.60
C SER A 42 -0.07 9.30 -6.68
N LEU A 43 -1.23 9.72 -7.19
CA LEU A 43 -2.31 10.28 -6.36
C LEU A 43 -3.05 9.17 -5.61
N ALA A 44 -3.37 8.07 -6.31
CA ALA A 44 -3.99 6.90 -5.72
C ALA A 44 -3.13 6.24 -4.64
N PHE A 45 -1.81 6.36 -4.74
CA PHE A 45 -0.89 5.93 -3.69
C PHE A 45 -0.98 6.80 -2.44
N ILE A 46 -1.07 8.12 -2.59
CA ILE A 46 -1.30 9.03 -1.46
C ILE A 46 -2.66 8.75 -0.80
N ASP A 47 -3.72 8.56 -1.60
CA ASP A 47 -5.05 8.20 -1.08
C ASP A 47 -5.01 6.90 -0.27
N LEU A 48 -4.24 5.90 -0.72
CA LEU A 48 -4.03 4.65 0.01
C LEU A 48 -3.36 4.91 1.36
N ILE A 49 -2.28 5.70 1.41
CA ILE A 49 -1.59 6.00 2.67
C ILE A 49 -2.55 6.72 3.63
N THR A 50 -3.25 7.77 3.17
CA THR A 50 -4.20 8.52 4.01
C THR A 50 -5.34 7.65 4.55
N ALA A 51 -5.83 6.69 3.76
CA ALA A 51 -6.81 5.72 4.24
C ALA A 51 -6.24 4.82 5.36
N LEU A 52 -5.00 4.35 5.18
CA LEU A 52 -4.32 3.51 6.17
C LEU A 52 -3.97 4.28 7.46
N GLU A 53 -3.57 5.55 7.37
CA GLU A 53 -3.34 6.45 8.51
C GLU A 53 -4.59 6.61 9.37
N LYS A 54 -5.72 6.93 8.72
CA LYS A 54 -7.01 7.11 9.38
C LYS A 54 -7.44 5.85 10.14
N GLU A 55 -7.20 4.68 9.57
CA GLU A 55 -7.55 3.40 10.19
C GLU A 55 -6.55 2.97 11.27
N ALA A 56 -5.27 3.27 11.07
CA ALA A 56 -4.23 3.01 12.06
C ALA A 56 -4.33 3.95 13.26
N GLY A 57 -5.00 5.10 13.11
CA GLY A 57 -5.00 6.19 14.09
C GLY A 57 -3.61 6.80 14.26
N LYS A 58 -2.78 6.76 13.21
CA LYS A 58 -1.40 7.26 13.18
C LYS A 58 -1.26 8.20 11.98
N GLU A 59 -0.54 9.29 12.17
CA GLU A 59 -0.10 10.18 11.09
C GLU A 59 1.33 9.80 10.73
N LEU A 60 1.60 9.58 9.44
CA LEU A 60 2.93 9.32 8.94
C LEU A 60 3.55 10.62 8.42
N ASP A 61 4.85 10.77 8.64
CA ASP A 61 5.62 11.75 7.91
C ASP A 61 5.83 11.24 6.48
N LEU A 62 4.95 11.68 5.56
CA LEU A 62 4.97 11.27 4.16
C LEU A 62 6.30 11.63 3.48
N ASP A 63 6.88 12.79 3.81
CA ASP A 63 8.14 13.22 3.21
C ASP A 63 9.27 12.25 3.61
N ALA A 64 9.37 11.93 4.91
CA ALA A 64 10.35 10.95 5.39
C ALA A 64 10.05 9.52 4.93
N ALA A 65 8.77 9.16 4.76
CA ALA A 65 8.36 7.85 4.30
C ALA A 65 8.72 7.62 2.83
N LEU A 66 8.46 8.61 1.97
CA LEU A 66 8.70 8.56 0.52
C LEU A 66 10.18 8.62 0.14
N ASP A 67 11.05 9.14 1.02
CA ASP A 67 12.50 9.12 0.86
C ASP A 67 13.08 7.68 0.89
N ARG A 68 12.31 6.71 1.38
CA ARG A 68 12.74 5.31 1.41
C ARG A 68 12.60 4.67 0.02
N PRO A 69 13.63 3.93 -0.46
CA PRO A 69 13.62 3.34 -1.79
C PRO A 69 12.53 2.27 -2.01
N ASP A 70 11.97 1.72 -0.93
CA ASP A 70 10.95 0.68 -0.92
C ASP A 70 9.56 1.19 -0.52
N ALA A 71 9.38 2.50 -0.32
CA ALA A 71 8.16 3.09 0.25
C ALA A 71 6.87 2.73 -0.52
N THR A 72 6.98 2.60 -1.84
CA THR A 72 5.86 2.29 -2.76
C THR A 72 5.55 0.81 -2.86
N THR A 73 6.32 -0.05 -2.19
CA THR A 73 6.08 -1.50 -2.16
C THR A 73 5.12 -1.90 -1.04
N ILE A 74 4.46 -3.05 -1.18
CA ILE A 74 3.60 -3.60 -0.11
C ILE A 74 4.41 -3.85 1.17
N GLY A 75 5.66 -4.32 1.04
CA GLY A 75 6.59 -4.53 2.13
C GLY A 75 6.96 -3.22 2.82
N GLY A 76 7.30 -2.18 2.05
CA GLY A 76 7.61 -0.85 2.56
C GLY A 76 6.43 -0.24 3.32
N LEU A 77 5.22 -0.31 2.76
CA LEU A 77 4.00 0.10 3.47
C LEU A 77 3.84 -0.65 4.80
N LYS A 78 4.10 -1.96 4.85
CA LYS A 78 4.05 -2.71 6.10
C LYS A 78 5.05 -2.19 7.14
N THR A 79 6.25 -1.81 6.73
CA THR A 79 7.26 -1.26 7.64
C THR A 79 6.92 0.15 8.12
N LEU A 80 6.23 0.96 7.29
CA LEU A 80 5.82 2.31 7.68
C LEU A 80 4.78 2.32 8.82
N PHE A 81 3.92 1.30 8.89
CA PHE A 81 2.82 1.24 9.85
C PHE A 81 3.07 0.34 11.07
N GLN A 82 4.17 -0.41 11.11
CA GLN A 82 4.63 -1.20 12.26
C GLN A 82 5.03 -0.27 13.42
#